data_AF-A0A359E6P3-F1
#
_entry.id   AF-A0A359E6P3-F1
#
_cell.length_a   1.000
_cell.length_b   1.000
_cell.length_c   1.000
_cell.angle_alpha   90.00
_cell.angle_beta   90.00
_cell.angle_gamma   90.00
#
_symmetry.space_group_name_H-M   'P 1'
#
loop_
_entity.id
_entity.type
_entity.pdbx_description
1 polymer ?
#
loop_
_entity_poly.entity_id
_entity_poly.type
_entity_poly.pdbx_seq_one_letter_code
_entity_poly.pdbx_strand_id
1 'polypeptide(L)'
;SDLIDPDSRTIISEEKREETNNDEVMEPIPANQRTVNQQAGSVVVASNDNGSTVQTRNYEVNRTREVFEKTQGELKLVSASVLMNYKQRIDKNEDGEDVVISEPYSEVEVEEFKEVVKVALGIQDDRGDQLTVKQVEFFDKHPIDDADFFSGQPALKFDILRWSLIGITFIVIILLINSIKKKNGVDGMKTVSTFESGDQIEGTPEKNALPGQSSASNQLDGAGTEGGELPEGSGENKQLPQKKYNKEEIVNFVELKPAEAAQVMRAMISSEE
;
A
#
# COMPACT_ATOMS: atom_id res chain seq x y z
N SER A 1 25.30 -19.11 -15.20
CA SER A 1 25.83 -20.10 -16.15
C SER A 1 27.09 -19.55 -16.81
N ASP A 2 27.97 -20.39 -17.32
CA ASP A 2 28.97 -19.97 -18.31
C ASP A 2 28.59 -20.62 -19.65
N LEU A 3 28.20 -19.81 -20.64
CA LEU A 3 27.84 -20.27 -21.98
C LEU A 3 28.98 -19.90 -22.94
N ILE A 4 29.45 -20.87 -23.72
CA ILE A 4 30.47 -20.68 -24.74
C ILE A 4 29.78 -20.74 -26.11
N ASP A 5 29.97 -19.71 -26.93
CA ASP A 5 29.48 -19.69 -28.30
C ASP A 5 30.38 -20.62 -29.16
N PRO A 6 29.85 -21.74 -29.70
CA PRO A 6 30.64 -22.72 -30.43
C PRO A 6 31.12 -22.21 -31.80
N ASP A 7 30.47 -21.19 -32.37
CA ASP A 7 30.71 -20.68 -33.71
C ASP A 7 31.64 -19.45 -33.69
N SER A 8 31.75 -18.76 -32.55
CA SER A 8 32.64 -17.59 -32.32
C SER A 8 34.16 -17.83 -32.41
N ARG A 9 34.60 -18.99 -32.91
CA ARG A 9 36.00 -19.46 -32.86
C ARG A 9 36.92 -18.61 -33.75
N THR A 10 37.63 -17.68 -33.14
CA THR A 10 38.68 -16.89 -33.81
C THR A 10 40.04 -17.54 -33.54
N ILE A 11 40.87 -17.74 -34.58
CA ILE A 11 42.21 -18.32 -34.40
C ILE A 11 43.14 -17.26 -33.81
N ILE A 12 43.75 -17.54 -32.64
CA ILE A 12 44.78 -16.71 -32.01
C ILE A 12 46.16 -17.06 -32.57
N SER A 13 46.48 -18.37 -32.61
CA SER A 13 47.76 -18.85 -33.10
C SER A 13 47.67 -20.26 -33.68
N GLU A 14 48.53 -20.53 -34.64
CA GLU A 14 48.63 -21.80 -35.35
C GLU A 14 50.12 -22.17 -35.49
N GLU A 15 50.53 -23.31 -34.92
CA GLU A 15 51.84 -23.92 -35.15
C GLU A 15 51.65 -25.19 -35.97
N LYS A 16 52.35 -25.29 -37.10
CA LYS A 16 52.37 -26.47 -37.96
C LYS A 16 53.81 -26.97 -38.07
N ARG A 17 54.06 -28.19 -37.61
CA ARG A 17 55.35 -28.88 -37.72
C ARG A 17 55.17 -30.08 -38.66
N GLU A 18 55.89 -30.08 -39.76
CA GLU A 18 55.99 -31.21 -40.69
C GLU A 18 57.39 -31.81 -40.55
N GLU A 19 57.46 -33.09 -40.24
CA GLU A 19 58.70 -33.89 -40.23
C GLU A 19 58.56 -34.98 -41.29
N THR A 20 59.53 -35.09 -42.19
CA THR A 20 59.57 -36.13 -43.22
C THR A 20 60.90 -36.85 -43.08
N ASN A 21 60.85 -38.10 -42.61
CA ASN A 21 62.02 -38.95 -42.52
C ASN A 21 61.97 -39.96 -43.66
N ASN A 22 62.90 -39.81 -44.61
CA ASN A 22 63.11 -40.75 -45.69
C ASN A 22 64.33 -41.62 -45.35
N ASP A 23 64.08 -42.82 -44.83
CA ASP A 23 65.12 -43.79 -44.49
C ASP A 23 65.43 -44.67 -45.71
N GLU A 24 66.54 -44.37 -46.40
CA GLU A 24 67.07 -45.18 -47.49
C GLU A 24 68.08 -46.21 -46.98
N VAL A 25 67.70 -47.49 -46.99
CA VAL A 25 68.60 -48.60 -46.65
C VAL A 25 69.45 -48.93 -47.87
N MET A 26 70.70 -48.51 -47.82
CA MET A 26 71.72 -48.73 -48.85
C MET A 26 72.59 -49.96 -48.53
N GLU A 27 72.50 -51.01 -49.35
CA GLU A 27 73.40 -52.17 -49.23
C GLU A 27 74.57 -52.09 -50.24
N PRO A 28 75.79 -52.55 -49.87
CA PRO A 28 76.93 -52.58 -50.77
C PRO A 28 76.78 -53.70 -51.80
N ILE A 29 76.98 -53.39 -53.09
CA ILE A 29 76.84 -54.38 -54.18
C ILE A 29 77.83 -55.55 -53.95
N PRO A 30 77.35 -56.81 -53.84
CA PRO A 30 78.21 -57.97 -53.59
C PRO A 30 79.16 -58.21 -54.78
N ALA A 31 80.38 -58.66 -54.47
CA ALA A 31 81.49 -58.70 -55.42
C ALA A 31 81.26 -59.60 -56.65
N ASN A 32 80.35 -60.58 -56.55
CA ASN A 32 79.98 -61.52 -57.61
C ASN A 32 79.03 -60.92 -58.69
N GLN A 33 78.50 -59.72 -58.49
CA GLN A 33 77.60 -59.04 -59.46
C GLN A 33 78.21 -57.78 -60.09
N ARG A 34 79.46 -57.43 -59.76
CA ARG A 34 80.13 -56.24 -60.29
C ARG A 34 80.55 -56.46 -61.74
N THR A 35 80.01 -55.67 -62.65
CA THR A 35 80.47 -55.61 -64.05
C THR A 35 81.70 -54.70 -64.15
N VAL A 36 82.53 -54.89 -65.19
CA VAL A 36 83.85 -54.24 -65.36
C VAL A 36 83.80 -52.70 -65.38
N ASN A 37 82.63 -52.08 -65.60
CA ASN A 37 82.43 -50.64 -65.63
C ASN A 37 81.66 -50.07 -64.41
N GLN A 38 81.52 -50.80 -63.31
CA GLN A 38 80.89 -50.30 -62.09
C GLN A 38 81.90 -50.14 -60.94
N GLN A 39 82.16 -48.89 -60.56
CA GLN A 39 82.82 -48.58 -59.29
C GLN A 39 81.93 -49.00 -58.11
N ALA A 40 82.53 -49.16 -56.93
CA ALA A 40 81.84 -49.66 -55.73
C ALA A 40 80.80 -48.64 -55.21
N GLY A 41 79.58 -48.72 -55.74
CA GLY A 41 78.40 -48.05 -55.23
C GLY A 41 77.57 -48.95 -54.30
N SER A 42 76.70 -48.33 -53.53
CA SER A 42 75.56 -48.97 -52.89
C SER A 42 74.33 -48.97 -53.81
N VAL A 43 73.39 -49.86 -53.53
CA VAL A 43 72.04 -49.85 -54.13
C VAL A 43 71.04 -49.65 -52.99
N VAL A 44 70.02 -48.82 -53.22
CA VAL A 44 68.89 -48.68 -52.29
C VAL A 44 68.06 -49.96 -52.37
N VAL A 45 68.05 -50.76 -51.31
CA VAL A 45 67.34 -52.05 -51.25
C VAL A 45 65.97 -51.90 -50.59
N ALA A 46 65.80 -50.90 -49.73
CA ALA A 46 64.51 -50.45 -49.23
C ALA A 46 64.53 -48.93 -49.00
N SER A 47 63.41 -48.26 -49.28
CA SER A 47 63.15 -46.87 -48.94
C SER A 47 61.88 -46.81 -48.09
N ASN A 48 61.94 -46.18 -46.93
CA ASN A 48 60.77 -46.01 -46.06
C ASN A 48 60.53 -44.51 -45.82
N ASP A 49 59.45 -43.98 -46.39
CA ASP A 49 59.07 -42.58 -46.28
C ASP A 49 58.00 -42.43 -45.19
N ASN A 50 58.40 -41.87 -44.05
CA ASN A 50 57.53 -41.61 -42.91
C ASN A 50 57.36 -40.10 -42.69
N GLY A 51 56.24 -39.57 -43.19
CA GLY A 51 55.78 -38.22 -42.91
C GLY A 51 54.93 -38.13 -41.63
N SER A 52 55.24 -37.17 -40.77
CA SER A 52 54.42 -36.78 -39.62
C SER A 52 54.06 -35.31 -39.72
N THR A 53 52.79 -34.96 -39.49
CA THR A 53 52.31 -33.58 -39.45
C THR A 53 51.60 -33.34 -38.12
N VAL A 54 52.13 -32.42 -37.32
CA VAL A 54 51.54 -31.98 -36.06
C VAL A 54 51.06 -30.54 -36.22
N GLN A 55 49.80 -30.29 -35.90
CA GLN A 55 49.16 -28.98 -36.04
C GLN A 55 48.45 -28.60 -34.74
N THR A 56 48.93 -27.52 -34.11
CA THR A 56 48.37 -26.96 -32.87
C THR A 56 47.68 -25.64 -33.22
N ARG A 57 46.38 -25.53 -32.93
CA ARG A 57 45.61 -24.29 -33.12
C ARG A 57 44.99 -23.84 -31.80
N ASN A 58 45.28 -22.60 -31.42
CA ASN A 58 44.66 -21.94 -30.28
C ASN A 58 43.53 -21.03 -30.76
N TYR A 59 42.38 -21.10 -30.09
CA TYR A 59 41.19 -20.34 -30.45
C TYR A 59 40.77 -19.43 -29.30
N GLU A 60 40.36 -18.21 -29.64
CA GLU A 60 39.53 -17.37 -28.79
C GLU A 60 38.06 -17.78 -29.02
N VAL A 61 37.31 -17.88 -27.93
CA VAL A 61 35.87 -18.16 -27.97
C VAL A 61 35.15 -17.17 -27.06
N ASN A 62 34.03 -16.64 -27.54
CA ASN A 62 33.19 -15.75 -26.75
C ASN A 62 32.54 -16.56 -25.61
N ARG A 63 32.74 -16.10 -24.38
CA ARG A 63 32.13 -16.66 -23.16
C ARG A 63 31.18 -15.64 -22.56
N THR A 64 29.89 -15.97 -22.57
CA THR A 64 28.88 -15.23 -21.81
C THR A 64 28.81 -15.80 -20.40
N ARG A 65 29.12 -14.99 -19.40
CA ARG A 65 28.96 -15.34 -17.98
C ARG A 65 27.69 -14.70 -17.43
N GLU A 66 26.73 -15.54 -17.08
CA GLU A 66 25.53 -15.14 -16.35
C GLU A 66 25.74 -15.41 -14.85
N VAL A 67 25.68 -14.35 -14.05
CA VAL A 67 25.68 -14.45 -12.57
C VAL A 67 24.25 -14.27 -12.09
N PHE A 68 23.68 -15.31 -11.50
CA PHE A 68 22.36 -15.25 -10.87
C PHE A 68 22.53 -14.99 -9.38
N GLU A 69 22.47 -13.71 -8.99
CA GLU A 69 22.38 -13.34 -7.58
C GLU A 69 20.94 -13.57 -7.10
N LYS A 70 20.75 -14.63 -6.30
CA LYS A 70 19.45 -14.87 -5.65
C LYS A 70 19.24 -13.83 -4.55
N THR A 71 18.26 -12.94 -4.74
CA THR A 71 17.75 -12.09 -3.68
C THR A 71 17.21 -12.93 -2.53
N GLN A 72 17.53 -12.54 -1.29
CA GLN A 72 17.02 -13.24 -0.11
C GLN A 72 15.53 -12.93 0.05
N GLY A 73 14.70 -13.96 0.26
CA GLY A 73 13.24 -13.81 0.41
C GLY A 73 12.38 -14.29 -0.78
N GLU A 74 12.84 -15.26 -1.56
CA GLU A 74 12.03 -15.91 -2.62
C GLU A 74 10.79 -16.60 -2.00
N LEU A 75 9.59 -16.21 -2.45
CA LEU A 75 8.31 -16.76 -1.98
C LEU A 75 8.14 -18.19 -2.51
N LYS A 76 8.26 -19.19 -1.64
CA LYS A 76 8.22 -20.61 -2.04
C LYS A 76 6.80 -21.18 -2.21
N LEU A 77 5.85 -20.75 -1.38
CA LEU A 77 4.49 -21.29 -1.34
C LEU A 77 3.56 -20.31 -0.61
N VAL A 78 2.36 -20.10 -1.14
CA VAL A 78 1.24 -19.44 -0.47
C VAL A 78 0.14 -20.47 -0.23
N SER A 79 -0.37 -20.53 1.01
CA SER A 79 -1.55 -21.32 1.36
C SER A 79 -2.54 -20.44 2.10
N ALA A 80 -3.75 -20.34 1.57
CA ALA A 80 -4.83 -19.52 2.10
C ALA A 80 -6.13 -20.32 2.21
N SER A 81 -6.85 -20.11 3.31
CA SER A 81 -8.18 -20.67 3.55
C SER A 81 -9.12 -19.55 3.97
N VAL A 82 -10.21 -19.39 3.23
CA VAL A 82 -11.20 -18.33 3.43
C VAL A 82 -12.55 -18.96 3.79
N LEU A 83 -13.13 -18.50 4.90
CA LEU A 83 -14.50 -18.81 5.27
C LEU A 83 -15.40 -17.65 4.86
N MET A 84 -16.43 -17.95 4.08
CA MET A 84 -17.43 -16.98 3.64
C MET A 84 -18.76 -17.26 4.37
N ASN A 85 -19.31 -16.23 5.00
CA ASN A 85 -20.64 -16.31 5.61
C ASN A 85 -21.72 -16.50 4.53
N TYR A 86 -22.91 -16.94 4.92
CA TYR A 86 -24.09 -16.94 4.05
C TYR A 86 -24.61 -15.51 3.85
N LYS A 87 -25.28 -15.27 2.72
CA LYS A 87 -25.99 -13.99 2.49
C LYS A 87 -27.27 -13.99 3.33
N GLN A 88 -27.54 -12.87 3.99
CA GLN A 88 -28.77 -12.67 4.73
C GLN A 88 -29.83 -12.05 3.81
N ARG A 89 -31.02 -12.63 3.79
CA ARG A 89 -32.19 -12.11 3.08
C ARG A 89 -33.29 -11.87 4.10
N ILE A 90 -33.91 -10.69 4.06
CA ILE A 90 -35.15 -10.44 4.81
C ILE A 90 -36.31 -10.98 3.95
N ASP A 91 -37.11 -11.86 4.53
CA ASP A 91 -38.36 -12.38 3.96
C ASP A 91 -39.52 -12.13 4.95
N LYS A 92 -40.76 -12.29 4.51
CA LYS A 92 -41.93 -12.15 5.39
C LYS A 92 -42.51 -13.50 5.80
N ASN A 93 -42.73 -13.69 7.10
CA ASN A 93 -43.45 -14.87 7.59
C ASN A 93 -44.95 -14.79 7.26
N GLU A 94 -45.69 -15.87 7.56
CA GLU A 94 -47.15 -15.94 7.31
C GLU A 94 -47.94 -14.88 8.11
N ASP A 95 -47.39 -14.37 9.21
CA ASP A 95 -47.94 -13.30 10.05
C ASP A 95 -47.55 -11.88 9.57
N GLY A 96 -46.72 -11.76 8.53
CA GLY A 96 -46.28 -10.50 7.91
C GLY A 96 -45.05 -9.83 8.55
N GLU A 97 -44.47 -10.46 9.58
CA GLU A 97 -43.25 -10.02 10.26
C GLU A 97 -42.01 -10.31 9.41
N ASP A 98 -40.99 -9.47 9.55
CA ASP A 98 -39.72 -9.61 8.82
C ASP A 98 -38.81 -10.63 9.51
N VAL A 99 -38.43 -11.69 8.79
CA VAL A 99 -37.57 -12.78 9.25
C VAL A 99 -36.29 -12.80 8.41
N VAL A 100 -35.13 -12.85 9.08
CA VAL A 100 -33.84 -12.99 8.42
C VAL A 100 -33.57 -14.46 8.11
N ILE A 101 -33.40 -14.78 6.83
CA ILE A 101 -33.07 -16.11 6.32
C ILE A 101 -31.62 -16.10 5.81
N SER A 102 -30.81 -17.03 6.29
CA SER A 102 -29.47 -17.30 5.77
C SER A 102 -29.54 -18.18 4.53
N GLU A 103 -29.01 -17.71 3.40
CA GLU A 103 -28.96 -18.47 2.15
C GLU A 103 -27.50 -18.58 1.68
N PRO A 104 -27.05 -19.72 1.14
CA PRO A 104 -25.74 -19.78 0.52
C PRO A 104 -25.66 -18.93 -0.76
N TYR A 105 -24.45 -18.44 -1.08
CA TYR A 105 -24.16 -17.89 -2.42
C TYR A 105 -24.11 -19.01 -3.45
N SER A 106 -24.49 -18.69 -4.68
CA SER A 106 -24.42 -19.62 -5.82
C SER A 106 -22.98 -19.98 -6.18
N GLU A 107 -22.78 -21.14 -6.80
CA GLU A 107 -21.44 -21.62 -7.20
C GLU A 107 -20.69 -20.62 -8.09
N VAL A 108 -21.42 -19.86 -8.93
CA VAL A 108 -20.85 -18.83 -9.81
C VAL A 108 -20.29 -17.65 -9.00
N GLU A 109 -21.04 -17.14 -8.02
CA GLU A 109 -20.60 -16.06 -7.12
C GLU A 109 -19.39 -16.50 -6.27
N VAL A 110 -19.34 -17.78 -5.86
CA VAL A 110 -18.19 -18.35 -5.11
C VAL A 110 -16.93 -18.42 -5.98
N GLU A 111 -17.05 -18.82 -7.25
CA GLU A 111 -15.90 -18.89 -8.14
C GLU A 111 -15.39 -17.51 -8.53
N GLU A 112 -16.27 -16.53 -8.79
CA GLU A 112 -15.89 -15.12 -9.02
C GLU A 112 -15.16 -14.54 -7.78
N PHE A 113 -15.70 -14.75 -6.57
CA PHE A 113 -15.03 -14.33 -5.33
C PHE A 113 -13.65 -14.99 -5.17
N LYS A 114 -13.54 -16.28 -5.51
CA LYS A 114 -12.29 -17.06 -5.47
C LYS A 114 -11.27 -16.55 -6.49
N GLU A 115 -11.69 -16.14 -7.69
CA GLU A 115 -10.81 -15.50 -8.68
C GLU A 115 -10.29 -14.15 -8.17
N VAL A 116 -11.15 -13.30 -7.60
CA VAL A 116 -10.75 -12.01 -7.00
C VAL A 116 -9.72 -12.23 -5.88
N VAL A 117 -9.94 -13.20 -4.99
CA VAL A 117 -8.98 -13.54 -3.93
C VAL A 117 -7.69 -14.13 -4.49
N LYS A 118 -7.76 -14.96 -5.55
CA LYS A 118 -6.58 -15.53 -6.23
C LYS A 118 -5.67 -14.42 -6.77
N VAL A 119 -6.25 -13.41 -7.43
CA VAL A 119 -5.54 -12.25 -7.95
C VAL A 119 -5.00 -11.37 -6.82
N ALA A 120 -5.81 -11.05 -5.80
CA ALA A 120 -5.40 -10.18 -4.69
C ALA A 120 -4.23 -10.75 -3.87
N LEU A 121 -4.15 -12.08 -3.73
CA LEU A 121 -3.05 -12.76 -3.04
C LEU A 121 -1.86 -13.11 -3.96
N GLY A 122 -1.97 -12.88 -5.28
CA GLY A 122 -0.94 -13.26 -6.26
C GLY A 122 -0.69 -14.77 -6.34
N ILE A 123 -1.73 -15.59 -6.09
CA ILE A 123 -1.69 -17.05 -6.07
C ILE A 123 -1.34 -17.58 -7.47
N GLN A 124 -0.29 -18.40 -7.55
CA GLN A 124 0.22 -18.98 -8.80
C GLN A 124 0.26 -20.50 -8.73
N ASP A 125 -0.41 -21.16 -9.69
CA ASP A 125 -0.50 -22.61 -9.73
C ASP A 125 0.88 -23.26 -10.00
N ASP A 126 1.74 -22.59 -10.79
CA ASP A 126 3.14 -23.00 -11.07
C ASP A 126 4.04 -23.02 -9.83
N ARG A 127 3.73 -22.19 -8.82
CA ARG A 127 4.41 -22.18 -7.51
C ARG A 127 3.89 -23.30 -6.59
N GLY A 128 2.80 -23.95 -6.96
CA GLY A 128 2.11 -24.96 -6.15
C GLY A 128 1.21 -24.37 -5.05
N ASP A 129 0.85 -23.08 -5.17
CA ASP A 129 0.00 -22.39 -4.20
C ASP A 129 -1.39 -23.02 -4.04
N GLN A 130 -2.01 -22.81 -2.89
CA GLN A 130 -3.33 -23.37 -2.57
C GLN A 130 -4.28 -22.32 -1.99
N LEU A 131 -5.45 -22.18 -2.61
CA LEU A 131 -6.56 -21.36 -2.12
C LEU A 131 -7.79 -22.25 -1.91
N THR A 132 -8.27 -22.35 -0.67
CA THR A 132 -9.53 -23.02 -0.33
C THR A 132 -10.56 -22.00 0.13
N VAL A 133 -11.71 -21.93 -0.55
CA VAL A 133 -12.87 -21.15 -0.10
C VAL A 133 -13.93 -22.13 0.39
N LYS A 134 -14.47 -21.90 1.59
CA LYS A 134 -15.63 -22.64 2.10
C LYS A 134 -16.70 -21.70 2.60
N GLN A 135 -17.94 -22.04 2.32
CA GLN A 135 -19.10 -21.29 2.76
C GLN A 135 -19.71 -21.97 3.98
N VAL A 136 -19.97 -21.20 5.05
CA VAL A 136 -20.60 -21.70 6.28
C VAL A 136 -21.48 -20.59 6.88
N GLU A 137 -22.56 -20.97 7.53
CA GLU A 137 -23.37 -20.02 8.30
C GLU A 137 -22.64 -19.61 9.58
N PHE A 138 -22.44 -18.31 9.79
CA PHE A 138 -21.88 -17.78 11.03
C PHE A 138 -23.00 -17.56 12.05
N PHE A 139 -22.86 -18.16 13.23
CA PHE A 139 -23.72 -17.86 14.37
C PHE A 139 -23.39 -16.49 14.96
N ASP A 140 -24.16 -15.47 14.62
CA ASP A 140 -24.10 -14.21 15.36
C ASP A 140 -24.83 -14.35 16.69
N LYS A 141 -24.21 -13.87 17.77
CA LYS A 141 -24.80 -13.86 19.12
C LYS A 141 -25.66 -12.64 19.38
N HIS A 142 -25.57 -11.63 18.52
CA HIS A 142 -26.45 -10.48 18.53
C HIS A 142 -27.26 -10.56 17.23
N PRO A 143 -28.53 -11.01 17.27
CA PRO A 143 -29.41 -10.74 16.15
C PRO A 143 -29.40 -9.23 15.94
N ILE A 144 -29.09 -8.85 14.70
CA ILE A 144 -29.01 -7.48 14.25
C ILE A 144 -30.40 -6.84 14.42
N ASP A 145 -30.58 -6.10 15.52
CA ASP A 145 -31.74 -5.24 15.74
C ASP A 145 -31.45 -3.86 15.10
N ASP A 146 -31.17 -3.89 13.80
CA ASP A 146 -30.76 -2.71 13.00
C ASP A 146 -31.89 -1.66 12.89
N ALA A 147 -33.09 -2.00 13.39
CA ALA A 147 -34.14 -1.04 13.64
C ALA A 147 -33.69 0.07 14.63
N ASP A 148 -32.88 -0.26 15.64
CA ASP A 148 -32.56 0.65 16.75
C ASP A 148 -31.27 1.47 16.53
N PHE A 149 -30.30 1.00 15.73
CA PHE A 149 -29.02 1.72 15.56
C PHE A 149 -29.13 3.04 14.78
N PHE A 150 -30.11 3.15 13.87
CA PHE A 150 -30.44 4.39 13.16
C PHE A 150 -31.68 5.12 13.70
N SER A 151 -32.58 4.45 14.43
CA SER A 151 -33.78 5.09 15.01
C SER A 151 -33.63 5.50 16.48
N GLY A 152 -32.54 5.11 17.15
CA GLY A 152 -32.21 5.37 18.55
C GLY A 152 -31.96 6.83 18.95
N GLN A 153 -32.50 7.82 18.23
CA GLN A 153 -32.70 9.14 18.81
C GLN A 153 -34.05 9.18 19.55
N PRO A 154 -34.08 9.37 20.89
CA PRO A 154 -35.31 9.56 21.66
C PRO A 154 -36.00 10.92 21.41
N ALA A 155 -35.80 11.51 20.22
CA ALA A 155 -36.24 12.84 19.82
C ALA A 155 -37.74 13.04 20.03
N LEU A 156 -38.60 12.09 19.64
CA LEU A 156 -40.06 12.28 19.74
C LEU A 156 -40.57 12.50 21.18
N LYS A 157 -39.94 11.90 22.19
CA LYS A 157 -40.31 12.13 23.61
C LYS A 157 -39.66 13.39 24.16
N PHE A 158 -38.41 13.68 23.79
CA PHE A 158 -37.71 14.89 24.24
C PHE A 158 -38.19 16.17 23.54
N ASP A 159 -38.69 16.10 22.31
CA ASP A 159 -39.26 17.25 21.61
C ASP A 159 -40.60 17.67 22.20
N ILE A 160 -41.50 16.72 22.50
CA ILE A 160 -42.72 17.03 23.28
C ILE A 160 -42.37 17.70 24.61
N LEU A 161 -41.33 17.22 25.30
CA LEU A 161 -40.89 17.81 26.57
C LEU A 161 -40.28 19.21 26.38
N ARG A 162 -39.48 19.42 25.33
CA ARG A 162 -38.85 20.69 24.98
C ARG A 162 -39.86 21.76 24.58
N TRP A 163 -40.84 21.40 23.75
CA TRP A 163 -41.94 22.29 23.36
C TRP A 163 -42.89 22.58 24.54
N SER A 164 -43.14 21.59 25.41
CA SER A 164 -43.87 21.79 26.66
C SER A 164 -43.15 22.78 27.60
N LEU A 165 -41.83 22.66 27.74
CA LEU A 165 -41.01 23.59 28.54
C LEU A 165 -41.08 25.03 28.00
N ILE A 166 -41.02 25.20 26.67
CA ILE A 166 -41.21 26.50 26.00
C ILE A 166 -42.61 27.06 26.24
N GLY A 167 -43.65 26.23 26.17
CA GLY A 167 -45.03 26.64 26.44
C GLY A 167 -45.25 27.09 27.88
N ILE A 168 -44.73 26.33 28.85
CA ILE A 168 -44.83 26.63 30.28
C ILE A 168 -44.12 27.95 30.61
N THR A 169 -42.89 28.16 30.12
CA THR A 169 -42.15 29.41 30.36
C THR A 169 -42.86 30.63 29.77
N PHE A 170 -43.45 30.50 28.57
CA PHE A 170 -44.24 31.56 27.96
C PHE A 170 -45.52 31.91 28.76
N ILE A 171 -46.21 30.90 29.30
CA ILE A 171 -47.37 31.09 30.18
C ILE A 171 -46.97 31.82 31.48
N VAL A 172 -45.84 31.46 32.09
CA VAL A 172 -45.34 32.14 33.30
C VAL A 172 -45.03 33.62 33.01
N ILE A 173 -44.42 33.93 31.85
CA ILE A 173 -44.14 35.32 31.43
C ILE A 173 -45.45 36.10 31.25
N ILE A 174 -46.46 35.53 30.58
CA ILE A 174 -47.77 36.19 30.41
C ILE A 174 -48.43 36.45 31.77
N LEU A 175 -48.43 35.47 32.68
CA LEU A 175 -48.99 35.63 34.02
C LEU A 175 -48.24 36.69 34.83
N LEU A 176 -46.91 36.79 34.69
CA LEU A 176 -46.09 37.79 35.37
C LEU A 176 -46.38 39.20 34.83
N ILE A 177 -46.48 39.38 33.50
CA ILE A 177 -46.92 40.64 32.88
C ILE A 177 -48.32 41.03 33.37
N ASN A 178 -49.27 40.09 33.39
CA ASN A 178 -50.64 40.36 33.80
C ASN A 178 -50.75 40.65 35.32
N SER A 179 -49.91 40.00 36.13
CA SER A 179 -49.78 40.27 37.57
C SER A 179 -49.19 41.65 37.85
N ILE A 180 -48.20 42.10 37.06
CA ILE A 180 -47.68 43.47 37.12
C ILE A 180 -48.75 44.47 36.69
N LYS A 181 -49.46 44.25 35.58
CA LYS A 181 -50.60 45.11 35.16
C LYS A 181 -51.72 45.18 36.20
N LYS A 182 -51.93 44.11 36.99
CA LYS A 182 -52.95 44.07 38.05
C LYS A 182 -52.47 44.69 39.37
N LYS A 183 -51.16 44.72 39.64
CA LYS A 183 -50.56 45.40 40.81
C LYS A 183 -50.29 46.88 40.57
N ASN A 184 -49.93 47.25 39.34
CA ASN A 184 -49.71 48.62 38.91
C ASN A 184 -50.89 49.02 38.03
N GLY A 185 -51.96 49.53 38.66
CA GLY A 185 -53.17 49.98 37.97
C GLY A 185 -52.87 51.16 37.03
N VAL A 186 -52.54 50.85 35.79
CA VAL A 186 -52.38 51.83 34.70
C VAL A 186 -53.64 51.77 33.84
N ASP A 187 -54.63 52.54 34.27
CA ASP A 187 -55.78 52.89 33.46
C ASP A 187 -55.39 53.96 32.43
N GLY A 188 -56.01 53.91 31.25
CA GLY A 188 -55.88 54.96 30.23
C GLY A 188 -54.68 54.88 29.29
N MET A 189 -54.88 54.26 28.12
CA MET A 189 -54.35 54.85 26.88
C MET A 189 -55.48 54.90 25.84
N LYS A 190 -55.98 56.11 25.57
CA LYS A 190 -57.10 56.37 24.66
C LYS A 190 -56.71 56.05 23.21
N THR A 191 -57.44 55.13 22.57
CA THR A 191 -57.52 55.08 21.11
C THR A 191 -58.55 56.10 20.63
N VAL A 192 -58.10 57.29 20.22
CA VAL A 192 -58.96 58.25 19.50
C VAL A 192 -58.83 57.96 18.01
N SER A 193 -59.91 57.46 17.42
CA SER A 193 -60.07 57.37 15.96
C SER A 193 -61.55 57.47 15.63
N THR A 194 -62.09 58.69 15.69
CA THR A 194 -63.36 59.02 15.04
C THR A 194 -63.04 59.29 13.56
N PHE A 195 -63.75 58.62 12.67
CA PHE A 195 -63.61 58.82 11.23
C PHE A 195 -64.33 60.09 10.77
N GLU A 196 -63.71 60.84 9.87
CA GLU A 196 -64.42 61.73 8.95
C GLU A 196 -63.80 61.58 7.55
N SER A 197 -64.62 61.72 6.50
CA SER A 197 -64.22 61.49 5.11
C SER A 197 -63.90 62.81 4.42
N GLY A 198 -62.81 62.87 3.65
CA GLY A 198 -62.48 64.07 2.88
C GLY A 198 -61.16 63.99 2.09
N ASP A 199 -61.30 63.78 0.78
CA ASP A 199 -60.56 64.41 -0.32
C ASP A 199 -59.01 64.52 -0.30
N GLN A 200 -58.38 63.64 -1.10
CA GLN A 200 -57.36 63.88 -2.14
C GLN A 200 -56.04 64.70 -1.95
N ILE A 201 -55.11 64.36 -2.87
CA ILE A 201 -53.97 65.10 -3.47
C ILE A 201 -52.55 64.97 -2.84
N GLU A 202 -51.65 64.45 -3.69
CA GLU A 202 -50.17 64.54 -3.84
C GLU A 202 -49.19 64.87 -2.69
N GLY A 203 -48.00 64.22 -2.76
CA GLY A 203 -46.76 64.82 -2.23
C GLY A 203 -45.63 63.87 -1.78
N THR A 204 -44.91 63.20 -2.69
CA THR A 204 -43.51 62.75 -2.45
C THR A 204 -42.60 63.97 -2.22
N PRO A 205 -41.59 63.97 -1.32
CA PRO A 205 -40.35 63.15 -1.38
C PRO A 205 -39.82 62.66 0.02
N GLU A 206 -38.69 61.96 0.21
CA GLU A 206 -37.91 60.94 -0.53
C GLU A 206 -36.78 60.37 0.42
N LYS A 207 -36.31 59.14 0.18
CA LYS A 207 -34.93 58.60 0.44
C LYS A 207 -34.50 57.98 1.78
N ASN A 208 -33.65 56.96 1.58
CA ASN A 208 -32.61 56.34 2.40
C ASN A 208 -33.01 55.51 3.64
N ALA A 209 -32.36 54.39 3.98
CA ALA A 209 -31.49 53.40 3.33
C ALA A 209 -30.84 52.64 4.51
N LEU A 210 -30.79 51.30 4.48
CA LEU A 210 -30.10 50.51 5.50
C LEU A 210 -28.58 50.63 5.38
N PRO A 211 -27.87 50.61 6.52
CA PRO A 211 -26.60 49.91 6.66
C PRO A 211 -26.64 48.92 7.84
N GLY A 212 -26.00 47.76 7.68
CA GLY A 212 -25.60 46.93 8.83
C GLY A 212 -24.09 47.01 9.02
N GLN A 213 -23.56 46.67 10.20
CA GLN A 213 -22.22 46.11 10.37
C GLN A 213 -22.01 45.45 11.74
N SER A 214 -21.05 44.52 11.77
CA SER A 214 -20.53 43.67 12.85
C SER A 214 -20.02 44.34 14.14
N SER A 215 -19.99 43.56 15.24
CA SER A 215 -18.80 43.22 16.06
C SER A 215 -19.21 42.13 17.06
N ALA A 216 -18.55 40.97 17.20
CA ALA A 216 -17.15 40.65 17.51
C ALA A 216 -16.80 40.73 19.01
N SER A 217 -16.45 39.56 19.56
CA SER A 217 -15.69 39.26 20.81
C SER A 217 -16.13 39.87 22.16
N ASN A 218 -16.23 39.00 23.16
CA ASN A 218 -15.70 39.32 24.49
C ASN A 218 -15.03 38.08 25.13
N GLN A 219 -13.89 38.29 25.78
CA GLN A 219 -13.10 37.31 26.54
C GLN A 219 -12.92 37.87 27.97
N LEU A 220 -12.57 37.01 28.94
CA LEU A 220 -11.89 37.24 30.25
C LEU A 220 -12.29 36.03 31.15
N ASP A 221 -11.38 35.12 31.49
CA ASP A 221 -10.48 35.10 32.69
C ASP A 221 -11.05 34.21 33.80
N GLY A 222 -10.26 33.51 34.63
CA GLY A 222 -8.80 33.35 34.69
C GLY A 222 -8.35 32.60 35.96
N ALA A 223 -7.03 32.32 36.08
CA ALA A 223 -6.29 31.80 37.25
C ALA A 223 -6.65 30.38 37.80
N GLY A 224 -5.70 29.58 38.32
CA GLY A 224 -4.23 29.73 38.36
C GLY A 224 -3.56 28.81 39.41
N THR A 225 -2.23 28.93 39.53
CA THR A 225 -1.32 28.41 40.60
C THR A 225 -0.56 27.10 40.32
N GLU A 226 0.73 27.13 40.67
CA GLU A 226 1.78 26.15 40.44
C GLU A 226 2.04 25.25 41.66
N GLY A 227 2.90 24.23 41.50
CA GLY A 227 3.50 23.47 42.60
C GLY A 227 3.71 22.01 42.24
N GLY A 228 4.95 21.54 42.22
CA GLY A 228 5.28 20.14 41.92
C GLY A 228 6.18 19.52 42.97
N GLU A 229 6.13 18.20 43.09
CA GLU A 229 7.21 17.32 43.57
C GLU A 229 6.86 15.85 43.25
N LEU A 230 7.87 14.99 43.14
CA LEU A 230 7.77 13.54 42.95
C LEU A 230 8.08 12.85 44.30
N PRO A 231 7.49 11.68 44.62
CA PRO A 231 8.17 10.43 44.23
C PRO A 231 7.27 9.21 43.90
N GLU A 232 7.90 8.28 43.20
CA GLU A 232 7.74 6.81 43.11
C GLU A 232 6.48 6.09 43.62
N GLY A 233 5.95 5.17 42.79
CA GLY A 233 5.14 4.05 43.29
C GLY A 233 4.28 3.31 42.27
N SER A 234 4.67 2.08 41.93
CA SER A 234 3.86 0.98 41.36
C SER A 234 3.19 1.12 39.97
N GLY A 235 3.35 0.05 39.17
CA GLY A 235 2.20 -0.62 38.53
C GLY A 235 1.75 -0.17 37.13
N GLU A 236 1.89 -1.10 36.18
CA GLU A 236 1.05 -1.28 34.97
C GLU A 236 1.12 -0.26 33.81
N ASN A 237 1.48 -0.82 32.64
CA ASN A 237 0.97 -0.49 31.30
C ASN A 237 0.66 0.98 30.96
N LYS A 238 1.69 1.73 30.55
CA LYS A 238 1.52 2.92 29.71
C LYS A 238 2.10 2.70 28.31
N GLN A 239 1.20 2.66 27.34
CA GLN A 239 1.54 2.80 25.93
C GLN A 239 2.24 4.16 25.73
N LEU A 240 3.35 4.19 24.99
CA LEU A 240 4.04 5.44 24.71
C LEU A 240 3.15 6.33 23.83
N PRO A 241 3.00 7.63 24.13
CA PRO A 241 2.26 8.54 23.26
C PRO A 241 3.01 8.68 21.92
N GLN A 242 2.31 8.38 20.83
CA GLN A 242 2.80 8.58 19.46
C GLN A 242 3.12 10.06 19.23
N LYS A 243 4.39 10.44 19.38
CA LYS A 243 4.87 11.81 19.15
C LYS A 243 4.84 12.07 17.64
N LYS A 244 3.79 12.75 17.18
CA LYS A 244 3.72 13.24 15.79
C LYS A 244 4.83 14.26 15.56
N TYR A 245 5.89 13.84 14.88
CA TYR A 245 6.90 14.76 14.37
C TYR A 245 6.32 15.52 13.17
N ASN A 246 6.15 16.83 13.30
CA ASN A 246 5.78 17.68 12.18
C ASN A 246 6.96 17.73 11.21
N LYS A 247 6.72 17.37 9.94
CA LYS A 247 7.78 17.27 8.90
C LYS A 247 8.55 18.59 8.72
N GLU A 248 7.89 19.71 9.02
CA GLU A 248 8.43 21.07 8.98
C GLU A 248 9.57 21.31 10.00
N GLU A 249 9.51 20.67 11.17
CA GLU A 249 10.55 20.80 12.21
C GLU A 249 11.87 20.12 11.79
N ILE A 250 11.76 19.00 11.07
CA ILE A 250 12.91 18.22 10.58
C ILE A 250 13.63 18.98 9.46
N VAL A 251 12.89 19.62 8.54
CA VAL A 251 13.47 20.44 7.47
C VAL A 251 14.24 21.64 8.06
N ASN A 252 13.65 22.33 9.04
CA ASN A 252 14.25 23.50 9.67
C ASN A 252 15.52 23.16 10.50
N PHE A 253 15.57 21.96 11.11
CA PHE A 253 16.76 21.51 11.84
C PHE A 253 17.98 21.28 10.93
N VAL A 254 17.77 20.75 9.72
CA VAL A 254 18.84 20.55 8.71
C VAL A 254 19.39 21.88 8.21
N GLU A 255 18.51 22.88 8.03
CA GLU A 255 18.90 24.22 7.54
C GLU A 255 19.62 25.05 8.60
N LEU A 256 19.24 24.93 9.88
CA LEU A 256 19.85 25.69 10.98
C LEU A 256 21.15 25.08 11.54
N LYS A 257 21.35 23.74 11.45
CA LYS A 257 22.52 23.06 12.04
C LYS A 257 23.02 21.85 11.22
N PRO A 258 23.67 22.07 10.07
CA PRO A 258 24.17 20.97 9.23
C PRO A 258 25.21 20.08 9.94
N ALA A 259 25.98 20.61 10.89
CA ALA A 259 27.01 19.87 11.63
C ALA A 259 26.44 18.83 12.62
N GLU A 260 25.34 19.15 13.33
CA GLU A 260 24.69 18.21 14.25
C GLU A 260 23.93 17.11 13.47
N ALA A 261 23.26 17.47 12.36
CA ALA A 261 22.58 16.52 11.48
C ALA A 261 23.54 15.47 10.89
N ALA A 262 24.72 15.89 10.43
CA ALA A 262 25.77 14.99 9.94
C ALA A 262 26.28 14.03 11.04
N GLN A 263 26.29 14.47 12.31
CA GLN A 263 26.72 13.65 13.44
C GLN A 263 25.71 12.54 13.76
N VAL A 264 24.40 12.82 13.64
CA VAL A 264 23.33 11.81 13.78
C VAL A 264 23.36 10.79 12.65
N MET A 265 23.53 11.23 11.39
CA MET A 265 23.68 10.29 10.26
C MET A 265 24.91 9.39 10.40
N ARG A 266 26.04 9.95 10.85
CA ARG A 266 27.26 9.16 11.12
C ARG A 266 27.07 8.16 12.26
N ALA A 267 26.29 8.51 13.28
CA ALA A 267 25.95 7.58 14.37
C ALA A 267 25.05 6.43 13.89
N MET A 268 24.06 6.70 13.03
CA MET A 268 23.22 5.65 12.42
C MET A 268 24.03 4.69 11.56
N ILE A 269 24.87 5.22 10.65
CA ILE A 269 25.73 4.39 9.79
C ILE A 269 26.69 3.52 10.61
N SER A 270 27.20 4.02 11.74
CA SER A 270 28.09 3.26 12.64
C SER A 270 27.35 2.28 13.57
N SER A 271 26.02 2.15 13.45
CA SER A 271 25.19 1.20 14.23
C SER A 271 24.57 0.08 13.39
N GLU A 272 24.88 0.04 12.09
CA GLU A 272 24.45 -1.00 11.13
C GLU A 272 25.63 -1.88 10.62
N GLU A 273 26.77 -1.85 11.34
CA GLU A 273 27.96 -2.69 11.14
C GLU A 273 28.34 -3.41 12.45
#